data_AF-A0A151MXM2-F1
#
_entry.id   AF-A0A151MXM2-F1
#
_cell.length_a   1.000
_cell.length_b   1.000
_cell.length_c   1.000
_cell.angle_alpha   90.00
_cell.angle_beta   90.00
_cell.angle_gamma   90.00
#
_symmetry.space_group_name_H-M   'P 1'
#
loop_
_entity.id
_entity.type
_entity.pdbx_description
1 polymer ?
#
loop_
_entity_poly.entity_id
_entity_poly.type
_entity_poly.pdbx_seq_one_letter_code
_entity_poly.pdbx_strand_id
1 'polypeptide(L)'
;MEREALLEAQKIEHEQKKLNAQLHLQTNGGNANPPQASGEQLKLDVSAFSRYREGDDPAVFLSNFERQAQRCKVPEEKIMMYLSALVEGDMAVVLNSLPPDAADDYNAFKVAVSKRFKLGLDYF
;
A
#
# COMPACT_ATOMS: atom_id res chain seq x y z
N MET A 1 -29.14 3.25 33.89
CA MET A 1 -27.86 3.78 33.40
C MET A 1 -26.74 2.73 33.35
N GLU A 2 -26.18 2.22 34.45
CA GLU A 2 -25.01 1.30 34.35
C GLU A 2 -25.30 -0.07 33.69
N ARG A 3 -26.53 -0.60 33.82
CA ARG A 3 -26.94 -1.87 33.18
C ARG A 3 -27.11 -1.79 31.66
N GLU A 4 -27.48 -0.61 31.16
CA GLU A 4 -27.74 -0.38 29.73
C GLU A 4 -26.43 -0.28 28.96
N ALA A 5 -25.43 0.40 29.54
CA ALA A 5 -24.09 0.49 28.97
C ALA A 5 -23.41 -0.89 28.85
N LEU A 6 -23.65 -1.80 29.79
CA LEU A 6 -23.10 -3.16 29.74
C LEU A 6 -23.71 -4.00 28.60
N LEU A 7 -25.02 -3.80 28.33
CA LEU A 7 -25.72 -4.48 27.25
C LEU A 7 -25.28 -3.94 25.87
N GLU A 8 -25.08 -2.62 25.76
CA GLU A 8 -24.55 -2.01 24.54
C GLU A 8 -23.11 -2.46 24.27
N ALA A 9 -22.24 -2.51 25.28
CA ALA A 9 -20.87 -3.01 25.14
C ALA A 9 -20.84 -4.47 24.65
N GLN A 10 -21.70 -5.34 25.20
CA GLN A 10 -21.79 -6.73 24.76
C GLN A 10 -22.28 -6.86 23.31
N LYS A 11 -23.21 -5.99 22.90
CA LYS A 11 -23.77 -5.98 21.55
C LYS A 11 -22.73 -5.50 20.53
N ILE A 12 -21.95 -4.47 20.88
CA ILE A 12 -20.84 -3.96 20.07
C ILE A 12 -19.74 -5.01 19.95
N GLU A 13 -19.37 -5.68 21.04
CA GLU A 13 -18.35 -6.75 21.02
C GLU A 13 -18.80 -7.94 20.15
N HIS A 14 -20.08 -8.33 20.25
CA HIS A 14 -20.63 -9.42 19.45
C HIS A 14 -20.67 -9.08 17.95
N GLU A 15 -21.03 -7.84 17.59
CA GLU A 15 -20.99 -7.34 16.21
C GLU A 15 -19.55 -7.30 15.68
N GLN A 16 -18.59 -6.82 16.47
CA GLN A 16 -17.19 -6.74 16.06
C GLN A 16 -16.57 -8.14 15.86
N LYS A 17 -16.93 -9.10 16.73
CA LYS A 17 -16.50 -10.49 16.59
C LYS A 17 -17.11 -11.16 15.35
N LYS A 18 -18.36 -10.83 15.00
CA LYS A 18 -19.03 -11.30 13.78
C LYS A 18 -18.36 -10.74 12.52
N LEU A 19 -18.00 -9.44 12.52
CA LEU A 19 -17.24 -8.83 11.43
C LEU A 19 -15.86 -9.49 11.24
N ASN A 20 -15.14 -9.73 12.34
CA ASN A 20 -13.81 -10.34 12.30
C ASN A 20 -13.87 -11.80 11.80
N ALA A 21 -14.85 -12.57 12.25
CA ALA A 21 -15.07 -13.93 11.75
C ALA A 21 -15.43 -13.95 10.25
N GLN A 22 -16.25 -13.00 9.78
CA GLN A 22 -16.59 -12.87 8.36
C GLN A 22 -15.37 -12.50 7.51
N LEU A 23 -14.45 -11.68 8.03
CA LEU A 23 -13.18 -11.35 7.36
C LEU A 23 -12.26 -12.57 7.24
N HIS A 24 -12.16 -13.39 8.30
CA HIS A 24 -11.35 -14.61 8.29
C HIS A 24 -11.90 -15.70 7.35
N LEU A 25 -13.21 -15.78 7.14
CA LEU A 25 -13.80 -16.75 6.20
C LEU A 25 -13.50 -16.43 4.73
N GLN A 26 -13.22 -15.17 4.39
CA GLN A 26 -12.89 -14.77 3.01
C GLN A 26 -11.42 -15.03 2.62
N THR A 27 -10.56 -15.46 3.54
CA THR A 27 -9.12 -15.65 3.27
C THR A 27 -8.71 -17.11 3.03
N ASN A 28 -9.62 -18.08 3.14
CA ASN A 28 -9.32 -19.50 2.88
C ASN A 28 -10.36 -20.15 1.96
N GLY A 29 -10.13 -20.06 0.66
CA GLY A 29 -10.91 -20.77 -0.36
C GLY A 29 -10.09 -20.94 -1.63
N GLY A 30 -9.26 -21.97 -1.68
CA GLY A 30 -8.55 -22.34 -2.89
C GLY A 30 -9.51 -22.79 -4.00
N ASN A 31 -9.19 -22.35 -5.23
CA ASN A 31 -9.46 -23.03 -6.51
C ASN A 31 -10.94 -23.36 -6.84
N ALA A 32 -11.59 -22.46 -7.59
CA ALA A 32 -12.14 -22.68 -8.94
C ALA A 32 -12.87 -21.40 -9.41
N ASN A 33 -12.46 -20.81 -10.54
CA ASN A 33 -13.18 -19.71 -11.24
C ASN A 33 -14.27 -20.31 -12.17
N PRO A 34 -15.29 -19.58 -12.70
CA PRO A 34 -15.31 -18.15 -13.09
C PRO A 34 -16.71 -17.45 -12.91
N PRO A 35 -17.06 -16.38 -13.65
CA PRO A 35 -16.53 -15.03 -13.69
C PRO A 35 -17.56 -14.05 -13.09
N GLN A 36 -17.37 -13.61 -11.85
CA GLN A 36 -18.24 -12.58 -11.28
C GLN A 36 -17.59 -11.22 -11.45
N ALA A 37 -18.19 -10.43 -12.35
CA ALA A 37 -18.07 -8.98 -12.43
C ALA A 37 -18.54 -8.37 -11.10
N SER A 38 -17.67 -8.40 -10.10
CA SER A 38 -17.71 -7.56 -8.91
C SER A 38 -16.48 -6.69 -9.00
N GLY A 39 -16.72 -5.38 -9.08
CA GLY A 39 -15.75 -4.35 -9.45
C GLY A 39 -14.36 -4.63 -8.89
N GLU A 40 -13.36 -4.43 -9.74
CA GLU A 40 -11.92 -4.46 -9.47
C GLU A 40 -11.58 -3.99 -8.04
N GLN A 41 -11.74 -4.88 -7.06
CA GLN A 41 -10.81 -4.92 -5.96
C GLN A 41 -9.56 -5.45 -6.61
N LEU A 42 -8.78 -4.53 -7.19
CA LEU A 42 -7.39 -4.76 -7.53
C LEU A 42 -6.76 -5.22 -6.24
N LYS A 43 -6.74 -6.55 -6.06
CA LYS A 43 -5.92 -7.19 -5.06
C LYS A 43 -4.52 -6.82 -5.49
N LEU A 44 -4.02 -5.74 -4.90
CA LEU A 44 -2.71 -5.19 -5.18
C LEU A 44 -1.75 -6.32 -4.85
N ASP A 45 -1.27 -7.04 -5.87
CA ASP A 45 -0.30 -8.11 -5.67
C ASP A 45 1.07 -7.46 -5.45
N VAL A 46 1.20 -6.80 -4.30
CA VAL A 46 2.44 -6.18 -3.82
C VAL A 46 3.48 -7.25 -3.46
N SER A 47 3.08 -8.52 -3.39
CA SER A 47 3.96 -9.66 -3.20
C SER A 47 4.98 -9.82 -4.33
N ALA A 48 4.65 -9.36 -5.55
CA ALA A 48 5.58 -9.32 -6.67
C ALA A 48 6.64 -8.21 -6.56
N PHE A 49 6.53 -7.33 -5.55
CA PHE A 49 7.38 -6.17 -5.35
C PHE A 49 8.26 -6.32 -4.11
N SER A 50 9.51 -5.91 -4.24
CA SER A 50 10.42 -5.78 -3.11
C SER A 50 9.99 -4.58 -2.24
N ARG A 51 9.90 -4.77 -0.92
CA ARG A 51 9.70 -3.67 0.04
C ARG A 51 11.02 -2.96 0.32
N TYR A 52 10.95 -1.65 0.49
CA TYR A 52 12.05 -0.84 1.01
C TYR A 52 12.15 -1.03 2.53
N ARG A 53 13.37 -1.23 3.02
CA ARG A 53 13.69 -1.31 4.45
C ARG A 53 14.64 -0.19 4.83
N GLU A 54 14.63 0.18 6.10
CA GLU A 54 15.60 1.14 6.63
C GLU A 54 17.03 0.63 6.43
N GLY A 55 17.87 1.43 5.78
CA GLY A 55 19.24 1.07 5.39
C GLY A 55 19.39 0.57 3.94
N ASP A 56 18.30 0.33 3.21
CA ASP A 56 18.36 0.05 1.77
C ASP A 56 18.80 1.29 0.99
N ASP A 57 19.45 1.09 -0.15
CA ASP A 57 19.77 2.18 -1.06
C ASP A 57 18.50 2.63 -1.81
N PRO A 58 18.07 3.90 -1.65
CA PRO A 58 16.82 4.40 -2.25
C PRO A 58 16.85 4.42 -3.78
N ALA A 59 18.01 4.64 -4.41
CA ALA A 59 18.13 4.63 -5.88
C ALA A 59 18.00 3.20 -6.42
N VAL A 60 18.66 2.23 -5.76
CA VAL A 60 18.54 0.81 -6.11
C VAL A 60 17.11 0.31 -5.93
N PHE A 61 16.45 0.69 -4.83
CA PHE A 61 15.05 0.35 -4.59
C PHE A 61 14.14 0.88 -5.70
N LEU A 62 14.23 2.18 -6.03
CA LEU A 62 13.38 2.79 -7.06
C LEU A 62 13.63 2.19 -8.44
N SER A 63 14.89 1.96 -8.81
CA SER A 63 15.24 1.26 -10.06
C SER A 63 14.65 -0.15 -10.14
N ASN A 64 14.65 -0.89 -9.02
CA ASN A 64 14.05 -2.22 -8.96
C ASN A 64 12.51 -2.12 -9.01
N PHE A 65 11.93 -1.16 -8.31
CA PHE A 65 10.50 -0.91 -8.34
C PHE A 65 10.00 -0.59 -9.76
N GLU A 66 10.66 0.31 -10.49
CA GLU A 66 10.31 0.66 -11.88
C GLU A 66 10.35 -0.56 -12.80
N ARG A 67 11.38 -1.40 -12.66
CA ARG A 67 11.50 -2.66 -13.41
C ARG A 67 10.36 -3.64 -13.09
N GLN A 68 10.01 -3.77 -11.81
CA GLN A 68 8.90 -4.63 -11.38
C GLN A 68 7.56 -4.08 -11.86
N ALA A 69 7.34 -2.77 -11.76
CA ALA A 69 6.15 -2.08 -12.25
C ALA A 69 5.96 -2.26 -13.76
N GLN A 70 7.04 -2.12 -14.53
CA GLN A 70 7.03 -2.37 -15.98
C GLN A 70 6.70 -3.83 -16.30
N ARG A 71 7.33 -4.79 -15.61
CA ARG A 71 7.09 -6.22 -15.79
C ARG A 71 5.64 -6.60 -15.47
N CYS A 72 5.08 -6.01 -14.41
CA CYS A 72 3.70 -6.22 -13.98
C CYS A 72 2.68 -5.34 -14.73
N LYS A 73 3.13 -4.49 -15.66
CA LYS A 73 2.30 -3.53 -16.41
C LYS A 73 1.40 -2.70 -15.50
N VAL A 74 1.97 -2.18 -14.40
CA VAL A 74 1.25 -1.33 -13.46
C VAL A 74 0.82 -0.05 -14.19
N PRO A 75 -0.47 0.32 -14.15
CA PRO A 75 -0.92 1.60 -14.68
C PRO A 75 -0.23 2.77 -14.00
N GLU A 76 0.11 3.82 -14.74
CA GLU A 76 0.80 5.00 -14.22
C GLU A 76 0.06 5.62 -13.02
N GLU A 77 -1.26 5.77 -13.14
CA GLU A 77 -2.18 6.24 -12.07
C GLU A 77 -2.17 5.39 -10.78
N LYS A 78 -1.59 4.18 -10.82
CA LYS A 78 -1.50 3.28 -9.65
C LYS A 78 -0.10 3.22 -9.08
N ILE A 79 0.91 3.81 -9.74
CA ILE A 79 2.31 3.70 -9.34
C ILE A 79 2.50 4.14 -7.89
N MET A 80 1.97 5.31 -7.52
CA MET A 80 2.09 5.86 -6.17
C MET A 80 1.35 5.01 -5.13
N MET A 81 0.19 4.46 -5.49
CA MET A 81 -0.53 3.51 -4.65
C MET A 81 0.32 2.25 -4.36
N TYR A 82 0.92 1.63 -5.37
CA TYR A 82 1.82 0.47 -5.18
C TYR A 82 3.04 0.86 -4.35
N LEU A 83 3.67 1.99 -4.65
CA LEU A 83 4.86 2.47 -3.95
C LEU A 83 4.58 2.69 -2.45
N SER A 84 3.45 3.31 -2.11
CA SER A 84 3.05 3.60 -0.72
C SER A 84 2.94 2.35 0.15
N ALA A 85 2.55 1.21 -0.44
CA ALA A 85 2.45 -0.08 0.26
C ALA A 85 3.80 -0.79 0.45
N LEU A 86 4.87 -0.24 -0.14
CA LEU A 86 6.20 -0.85 -0.19
C LEU A 86 7.27 -0.05 0.56
N VAL A 87 6.98 1.19 0.95
CA VAL A 87 7.96 2.07 1.60
C VAL A 87 7.74 2.18 3.10
N GLU A 88 8.84 2.15 3.85
CA GLU A 88 8.91 2.36 5.29
C GLU A 88 10.01 3.37 5.61
N GLY A 89 10.09 3.84 6.87
CA GLY A 89 11.17 4.72 7.34
C GLY A 89 11.26 6.06 6.59
N ASP A 90 12.47 6.51 6.27
CA ASP A 90 12.72 7.80 5.60
C ASP A 90 12.00 7.93 4.24
N MET A 91 11.84 6.84 3.48
CA MET A 91 11.09 6.88 2.21
C MET A 91 9.60 7.17 2.45
N ALA A 92 9.01 6.58 3.50
CA ALA A 92 7.65 6.89 3.90
C ALA A 92 7.52 8.34 4.41
N VAL A 93 8.53 8.88 5.10
CA VAL A 93 8.54 10.29 5.51
C VAL A 93 8.52 11.21 4.29
N VAL A 94 9.33 10.92 3.27
CA VAL A 94 9.33 11.67 2.01
C VAL A 94 7.97 11.62 1.34
N LEU A 95 7.36 10.43 1.24
CA LEU A 95 6.03 10.24 0.65
C LEU A 95 4.97 11.11 1.35
N ASN A 96 4.93 11.08 2.69
CA ASN A 96 3.96 11.84 3.48
C ASN A 96 4.25 13.35 3.53
N SER A 97 5.42 13.79 3.07
CA SER A 97 5.80 15.21 3.01
C SER A 97 5.50 15.85 1.66
N LEU A 98 4.99 15.09 0.68
CA LEU A 98 4.60 15.64 -0.60
C LEU A 98 3.36 16.55 -0.45
N PRO A 99 3.30 17.66 -1.21
CA PRO A 99 2.09 18.48 -1.23
C PRO A 99 0.93 17.68 -1.84
N PRO A 100 -0.33 17.98 -1.46
CA PRO A 100 -1.50 17.24 -1.95
C PRO A 100 -1.58 17.19 -3.48
N ASP A 101 -1.23 18.28 -4.16
CA ASP A 101 -1.23 18.40 -5.62
C ASP A 101 -0.17 17.51 -6.30
N ALA A 102 0.80 16.99 -5.56
CA ALA A 102 1.86 16.10 -6.05
C ALA A 102 1.86 14.73 -5.37
N ALA A 103 0.84 14.40 -4.56
CA ALA A 103 0.78 13.15 -3.80
C ALA A 103 0.69 11.91 -4.70
N ASP A 104 0.14 12.06 -5.91
CA ASP A 104 0.07 11.00 -6.93
C ASP A 104 1.14 11.15 -8.03
N ASP A 105 2.03 12.14 -7.92
CA ASP A 105 3.10 12.37 -8.89
C ASP A 105 4.37 11.60 -8.49
N TYR A 106 4.62 10.51 -9.20
CA TYR A 106 5.81 9.68 -9.01
C TYR A 106 7.12 10.44 -9.28
N ASN A 107 7.14 11.36 -10.25
CA ASN A 107 8.34 12.15 -10.54
C ASN A 107 8.61 13.16 -9.41
N ALA A 108 7.56 13.79 -8.86
CA ALA A 108 7.70 14.64 -7.69
C ALA A 108 8.25 13.87 -6.47
N PHE A 109 7.81 12.62 -6.29
CA PHE A 109 8.38 11.72 -5.29
C PHE A 109 9.87 11.46 -5.54
N LYS A 110 10.29 11.08 -6.76
CA LYS A 110 11.71 10.85 -7.10
C LYS A 110 12.57 12.07 -6.78
N VAL A 111 12.12 13.27 -7.16
CA VAL A 111 12.82 14.53 -6.83
C VAL A 111 12.93 14.76 -5.32
N ALA A 112 11.88 14.46 -4.56
CA ALA A 112 11.89 14.61 -3.11
C ALA A 112 12.85 13.60 -2.44
N VAL A 113 12.90 12.36 -2.93
CA VAL A 113 13.86 11.34 -2.49
C VAL A 113 15.29 11.80 -2.79
N SER A 114 15.58 12.27 -4.00
CA SER A 114 16.90 12.78 -4.35
C SER A 114 17.38 13.87 -3.40
N LYS A 115 16.48 14.81 -3.06
CA LYS A 115 16.79 15.89 -2.10
C LYS A 115 17.04 15.37 -0.70
N ARG A 116 16.21 14.44 -0.21
CA ARG A 116 16.31 13.88 1.15
C ARG A 116 17.59 13.08 1.35
N PHE A 117 17.92 12.22 0.39
CA PHE A 117 19.06 11.30 0.46
C PHE A 117 20.34 11.85 -0.19
N LYS A 118 20.31 13.09 -0.69
CA LYS A 118 21.42 13.76 -1.39
C LYS A 118 21.93 12.95 -2.59
N LEU A 119 21.01 12.33 -3.33
CA LEU A 119 21.32 11.63 -4.56
C LEU A 119 21.50 12.66 -5.68
N GLY A 120 22.43 12.40 -6.60
CA GLY A 120 22.54 13.19 -7.82
C GLY A 120 21.24 13.09 -8.64
N LEU A 121 20.90 14.14 -9.39
CA LEU A 121 19.75 14.10 -10.30
C LEU A 121 19.93 13.05 -11.41
N ASP A 122 21.16 12.61 -11.67
CA ASP A 122 21.52 11.60 -12.68
C ASP A 122 21.09 10.16 -12.32
N TYR A 123 20.54 9.94 -11.12
CA TYR A 123 20.15 8.60 -10.66
C TYR A 123 18.73 8.18 -11.07
N PHE A 124 17.92 9.05 -11.68
CA PHE A 124 16.48 8.84 -11.90
C PHE A 124 15.95 9.26 -13.27
#